data_AF-A0A317UJB0-F1
#
_entry.id   AF-A0A317UJB0-F1
#
_cell.length_a   1.000
_cell.length_b   1.000
_cell.length_c   1.000
_cell.angle_alpha   90.00
_cell.angle_beta   90.00
_cell.angle_gamma   90.00
#
_symmetry.space_group_name_H-M   'P 1'
#
loop_
_entity.id
_entity.type
_entity.pdbx_description
1 polymer ?
#
loop_
_entity_poly.entity_id
_entity_poly.type
_entity_poly.pdbx_seq_one_letter_code
_entity_poly.pdbx_strand_id
1 'polypeptide(L)'
;MDARTQPGYVTHLEHSIPAQPQRKNKSLKLNASLHQGKGDTSQSELKTLRLISGKNPSHTGYPFVRRLLDSFQFQHESRKCQTLVFEPLREPLWLYKTRFIGDTIPSDVLKIMVQMILQGLDYLHTECHVIHTDSSILAKDAEDEYKNPLPQKTYHDGRTIYLSRNNYGLTSKTTGMIQITGFDLSVRGDRPNFGCIQAEIYRAPEVILDAGYSYSADIWNLGVMDIDPLHVGCYNEQNHFAHIIALLGQPPKKLLDTGKRTSRFYALSGMLRQRMFIEFIRTMIKWNPQERSTARELLQEPWLHTGLRKIVV
;
A
#
# COMPACT_ATOMS: atom_id res chain seq x y z
N MET A 1 61.77 -2.02 19.33
CA MET A 1 62.39 -1.57 18.06
C MET A 1 61.42 -1.99 16.97
N ASP A 2 60.54 -1.08 16.54
CA ASP A 2 60.64 -0.32 15.27
C ASP A 2 60.56 -1.24 14.03
N ALA A 3 59.82 -0.99 12.94
CA ALA A 3 59.12 0.18 12.46
C ALA A 3 58.10 -0.25 11.35
N ARG A 4 57.30 0.73 10.90
CA ARG A 4 56.32 0.70 9.80
C ARG A 4 56.98 0.53 8.42
N THR A 5 56.27 -0.06 7.45
CA THR A 5 56.20 0.39 6.02
C THR A 5 55.05 -0.28 5.25
N GLN A 6 54.17 0.52 4.65
CA GLN A 6 53.23 0.20 3.53
C GLN A 6 53.98 0.22 2.17
N PRO A 7 53.35 0.10 0.97
CA PRO A 7 52.17 -0.66 0.50
C PRO A 7 52.50 -1.55 -0.72
N GLY A 8 51.81 -2.69 -0.88
CA GLY A 8 51.91 -3.54 -2.09
C GLY A 8 50.68 -3.40 -2.98
N TYR A 9 50.89 -2.92 -4.21
CA TYR A 9 49.90 -2.83 -5.28
C TYR A 9 49.35 -4.22 -5.64
N VAL A 10 48.02 -4.37 -5.67
CA VAL A 10 47.38 -5.47 -6.40
C VAL A 10 46.47 -4.86 -7.46
N THR A 11 46.99 -4.82 -8.68
CA THR A 11 46.24 -4.57 -9.91
C THR A 11 45.39 -5.81 -10.20
N HIS A 12 44.09 -5.77 -9.87
CA HIS A 12 43.13 -6.67 -10.50
C HIS A 12 42.53 -5.95 -11.72
N LEU A 13 42.94 -6.42 -12.90
CA LEU A 13 42.30 -6.15 -14.17
C LEU A 13 40.83 -6.59 -14.10
N GLU A 14 39.91 -5.65 -13.89
CA GLU A 14 38.50 -5.86 -14.26
C GLU A 14 38.44 -5.91 -15.79
N HIS A 15 38.41 -7.13 -16.34
CA HIS A 15 37.89 -7.32 -17.69
C HIS A 15 36.44 -6.84 -17.68
N SER A 16 36.24 -5.68 -18.28
CA SER A 16 34.93 -5.10 -18.53
C SER A 16 34.12 -6.09 -19.36
N ILE A 17 33.26 -6.87 -18.72
CA ILE A 17 32.23 -7.63 -19.41
C ILE A 17 31.40 -6.57 -20.16
N PRO A 18 31.25 -6.67 -21.50
CA PRO A 18 30.44 -5.72 -22.23
C PRO A 18 29.05 -5.69 -21.59
N ALA A 19 28.59 -4.51 -21.18
CA ALA A 19 27.27 -4.33 -20.61
C ALA A 19 26.25 -4.90 -21.59
N GLN A 20 25.69 -6.07 -21.26
CA GLN A 20 24.55 -6.60 -21.99
C GLN A 20 23.47 -5.52 -22.02
N PRO A 21 22.75 -5.33 -23.14
CA PRO A 21 21.64 -4.38 -23.17
C PRO A 21 20.74 -4.67 -21.98
N GLN A 22 20.56 -3.68 -21.09
CA GLN A 22 19.81 -3.85 -19.86
C GLN A 22 18.42 -4.39 -20.21
N ARG A 23 18.20 -5.69 -19.96
CA ARG A 23 16.91 -6.33 -20.16
C ARG A 23 15.93 -5.68 -19.19
N LYS A 24 15.03 -4.84 -19.70
CA LYS A 24 13.97 -4.23 -18.90
C LYS A 24 12.87 -5.27 -18.70
N ASN A 25 12.78 -5.81 -17.48
CA ASN A 25 11.71 -6.72 -17.11
C ASN A 25 10.36 -5.99 -17.04
N LYS A 26 9.27 -6.70 -17.36
CA LYS A 26 7.88 -6.21 -17.32
C LYS A 26 7.00 -7.24 -16.59
N SER A 27 5.96 -6.75 -15.93
CA SER A 27 4.92 -7.57 -15.32
C SER A 27 3.69 -7.57 -16.25
N LEU A 28 3.07 -8.74 -16.39
CA LEU A 28 1.90 -8.96 -17.26
C LEU A 28 0.74 -9.45 -16.39
N LYS A 29 -0.40 -8.76 -16.46
CA LYS A 29 -1.68 -9.25 -15.91
C LYS A 29 -2.51 -9.79 -17.06
N LEU A 30 -2.86 -11.08 -16.99
CA LEU A 30 -3.67 -11.78 -17.99
C LEU A 30 -5.10 -11.90 -17.48
N ASN A 31 -6.02 -11.17 -18.11
CA ASN A 31 -7.45 -11.29 -17.82
C ASN A 31 -8.09 -12.20 -18.89
N ALA A 32 -8.33 -13.46 -18.54
CA ALA A 32 -9.01 -14.42 -19.41
C ALA A 32 -10.53 -14.26 -19.26
N SER A 33 -11.22 -13.87 -20.34
CA SER A 33 -12.68 -13.85 -20.36
C SER A 33 -13.22 -15.29 -20.37
N LEU A 34 -13.69 -15.77 -19.22
CA LEU A 34 -14.56 -16.94 -19.14
C LEU A 34 -15.98 -16.49 -19.56
N HIS A 35 -16.54 -17.18 -20.56
CA HIS A 35 -17.82 -16.98 -21.26
C HIS A 35 -18.81 -15.86 -20.84
N GLN A 36 -19.35 -15.23 -21.90
CA GLN A 36 -20.49 -14.31 -21.96
C GLN A 36 -21.53 -14.53 -20.84
N GLY A 37 -21.54 -13.64 -19.84
CA GLY A 37 -22.50 -13.69 -18.73
C GLY A 37 -22.33 -12.56 -17.71
N LYS A 38 -21.13 -11.99 -17.58
CA LYS A 38 -20.90 -10.70 -16.92
C LYS A 38 -20.12 -9.80 -17.89
N GLY A 39 -20.82 -8.87 -18.51
CA GLY A 39 -20.19 -7.86 -19.36
C GLY A 39 -19.15 -7.05 -18.57
N ASP A 40 -18.08 -6.68 -19.26
CA ASP A 40 -17.36 -5.41 -19.08
C ASP A 40 -16.33 -5.25 -17.94
N THR A 41 -16.09 -6.20 -17.03
CA THR A 41 -15.10 -5.99 -15.91
C THR A 41 -13.65 -5.78 -16.40
N SER A 42 -13.13 -6.64 -17.28
CA SER A 42 -11.77 -6.50 -17.82
C SER A 42 -11.58 -5.26 -18.69
N GLN A 43 -12.64 -4.81 -19.37
CA GLN A 43 -12.61 -3.55 -20.11
C GLN A 43 -12.71 -2.34 -19.17
N SER A 44 -13.45 -2.45 -18.07
CA SER A 44 -13.55 -1.43 -17.03
C SER A 44 -12.17 -1.14 -16.42
N GLU A 45 -11.42 -2.17 -16.03
CA GLU A 45 -10.06 -2.02 -15.48
C GLU A 45 -9.12 -1.32 -16.48
N LEU A 46 -9.11 -1.75 -17.74
CA LEU A 46 -8.29 -1.13 -18.79
C LEU A 46 -8.64 0.35 -18.99
N LYS A 47 -9.94 0.68 -19.04
CA LYS A 47 -10.41 2.07 -19.20
C LYS A 47 -9.95 2.93 -18.01
N THR A 48 -10.12 2.45 -16.79
CA THR A 48 -9.68 3.14 -15.58
C THR A 48 -8.16 3.35 -15.56
N LEU A 49 -7.38 2.31 -15.85
CA LEU A 49 -5.93 2.40 -15.87
C LEU A 49 -5.40 3.34 -16.97
N ARG A 50 -6.03 3.36 -18.16
CA ARG A 50 -5.68 4.33 -19.21
C ARG A 50 -5.95 5.77 -18.77
N LEU A 51 -7.09 6.00 -18.11
CA LEU A 51 -7.41 7.30 -17.56
C LEU A 51 -6.37 7.74 -16.52
N ILE A 52 -6.07 6.87 -15.55
CA ILE A 52 -5.10 7.14 -14.48
C ILE A 52 -3.71 7.45 -15.07
N SER A 53 -3.24 6.65 -16.03
CA SER A 53 -1.95 6.86 -16.68
C SER A 53 -1.88 8.14 -17.53
N GLY A 54 -3.02 8.62 -18.05
CA GLY A 54 -3.05 9.72 -19.02
C GLY A 54 -3.44 11.09 -18.45
N LYS A 55 -3.98 11.17 -17.23
CA LYS A 55 -4.64 12.39 -16.74
C LYS A 55 -3.68 13.53 -16.41
N ASN A 56 -2.82 13.39 -15.41
CA ASN A 56 -1.89 14.45 -15.00
C ASN A 56 -0.59 13.87 -14.43
N PRO A 57 0.41 13.60 -15.29
CA PRO A 57 1.72 13.07 -14.88
C PRO A 57 2.53 14.00 -13.97
N SER A 58 2.18 15.29 -13.91
CA SER A 58 2.87 16.29 -13.09
C SER A 58 2.33 16.37 -11.66
N HIS A 59 1.21 15.70 -11.36
CA HIS A 59 0.68 15.65 -10.00
C HIS A 59 1.62 14.90 -9.06
N THR A 60 1.83 15.41 -7.85
CA THR A 60 2.74 14.82 -6.84
C THR A 60 2.38 13.38 -6.49
N GLY A 61 1.10 13.06 -6.49
CA GLY A 61 0.54 11.72 -6.30
C GLY A 61 0.74 10.72 -7.44
N TYR A 62 1.01 11.18 -8.65
CA TYR A 62 1.08 10.33 -9.85
C TYR A 62 2.07 9.16 -9.73
N PRO A 63 3.28 9.31 -9.16
CA PRO A 63 4.23 8.20 -9.01
C PRO A 63 3.76 7.07 -8.08
N PHE A 64 2.85 7.38 -7.15
CA PHE A 64 2.35 6.45 -6.11
C PHE A 64 1.10 5.68 -6.54
N VAL A 65 0.74 5.78 -7.82
CA VAL A 65 -0.36 5.01 -8.41
C VAL A 65 0.18 4.13 -9.52
N ARG A 66 -0.33 2.90 -9.60
CA ARG A 66 0.08 1.94 -10.62
C ARG A 66 -0.30 2.42 -12.01
N ARG A 67 0.69 2.48 -12.92
CA ARG A 67 0.51 2.95 -14.30
C ARG A 67 0.55 1.82 -15.30
N LEU A 68 -0.42 1.81 -16.20
CA LEU A 68 -0.42 0.97 -17.39
C LEU A 68 0.67 1.46 -18.35
N LEU A 69 1.57 0.56 -18.76
CA LEU A 69 2.58 0.83 -19.78
C LEU A 69 2.06 0.53 -21.18
N ASP A 70 1.37 -0.60 -21.31
CA ASP A 70 0.85 -1.09 -22.57
C ASP A 70 -0.32 -2.06 -22.32
N SER A 71 -1.11 -2.32 -23.34
CA SER A 71 -2.20 -3.29 -23.32
C SER A 71 -2.38 -3.89 -24.70
N PHE A 72 -2.46 -5.21 -24.77
CA PHE A 72 -2.73 -5.91 -26.02
C PHE A 72 -3.72 -7.05 -25.79
N GLN A 73 -4.36 -7.47 -26.87
CA GLN A 73 -5.20 -8.66 -26.89
C GLN A 73 -4.50 -9.73 -27.70
N PHE A 74 -4.58 -10.96 -27.23
CA PHE A 74 -4.22 -12.10 -28.05
C PHE A 74 -5.32 -13.15 -27.97
N GLN A 75 -5.41 -13.94 -29.03
CA GLN A 75 -6.34 -15.05 -29.10
C GLN A 75 -5.56 -16.33 -28.81
N HIS A 76 -6.03 -17.10 -27.85
CA HIS A 76 -5.56 -18.45 -27.62
C HIS A 76 -6.75 -19.40 -27.75
N GLU A 77 -6.69 -20.29 -28.73
CA GLU A 77 -7.83 -21.12 -29.13
C GLU A 77 -9.06 -20.24 -29.45
N SER A 78 -10.16 -20.45 -28.72
CA SER A 78 -11.42 -19.70 -28.84
C SER A 78 -11.56 -18.58 -27.78
N ARG A 79 -10.52 -18.31 -26.98
CA ARG A 79 -10.55 -17.31 -25.90
C ARG A 79 -9.77 -16.06 -26.31
N LYS A 80 -10.43 -14.91 -26.27
CA LYS A 80 -9.75 -13.60 -26.28
C LYS A 80 -9.29 -13.29 -24.86
N CYS A 81 -8.01 -12.98 -24.72
CA CYS A 81 -7.40 -12.60 -23.45
C CYS A 81 -6.94 -11.15 -23.55
N GLN A 82 -7.41 -10.31 -22.62
CA GLN A 82 -6.91 -8.95 -22.48
C GLN A 82 -5.69 -8.99 -21.56
N THR A 83 -4.57 -8.46 -22.05
CA THR A 83 -3.32 -8.35 -21.28
C THR A 83 -3.04 -6.91 -20.94
N LEU A 84 -2.59 -6.68 -19.71
CA LEU A 84 -2.14 -5.39 -19.21
C LEU A 84 -0.65 -5.49 -18.84
N VAL A 85 0.14 -4.50 -19.25
CA VAL A 85 1.60 -4.49 -19.08
C VAL A 85 1.99 -3.39 -18.10
N PHE A 86 2.86 -3.74 -17.15
CA PHE A 86 3.29 -2.85 -16.08
C PHE A 86 4.79 -2.96 -15.76
N GLU A 87 5.35 -2.00 -15.01
CA GLU A 87 6.69 -2.12 -14.42
C GLU A 87 6.68 -3.15 -13.29
N PRO A 88 7.64 -4.06 -13.12
CA PRO A 88 7.60 -4.99 -11.99
C PRO A 88 7.57 -4.26 -10.64
N LEU A 89 6.70 -4.70 -9.73
CA LEU A 89 6.76 -4.30 -8.31
C LEU A 89 7.51 -5.36 -7.52
N ARG A 90 7.90 -4.99 -6.30
CA ARG A 90 8.51 -5.91 -5.34
C ARG A 90 7.41 -6.62 -4.54
N GLU A 91 7.57 -6.69 -3.23
CA GLU A 91 6.61 -7.34 -2.34
C GLU A 91 5.40 -6.44 -2.01
N PRO A 92 4.23 -7.04 -1.75
CA PRO A 92 3.10 -6.34 -1.14
C PRO A 92 3.39 -5.96 0.32
N LEU A 93 2.59 -5.02 0.85
CA LEU A 93 2.81 -4.43 2.17
C LEU A 93 2.84 -5.46 3.33
N TRP A 94 1.96 -6.46 3.27
CA TRP A 94 1.88 -7.52 4.28
C TRP A 94 3.14 -8.40 4.36
N LEU A 95 3.90 -8.49 3.26
CA LEU A 95 5.18 -9.18 3.23
C LEU A 95 6.33 -8.22 3.54
N TYR A 96 6.22 -6.95 3.11
CA TYR A 96 7.24 -5.93 3.42
C TYR A 96 7.46 -5.74 4.92
N LYS A 97 6.40 -5.85 5.75
CA LYS A 97 6.53 -5.74 7.21
C LYS A 97 7.46 -6.79 7.84
N THR A 98 7.61 -7.96 7.23
CA THR A 98 8.43 -9.07 7.77
C THR A 98 9.93 -8.78 7.68
N ARG A 99 10.31 -7.70 7.00
CA ARG A 99 11.68 -7.18 6.96
C ARG A 99 12.09 -6.48 8.26
N PHE A 100 11.14 -6.16 9.13
CA PHE A 100 11.38 -5.46 10.38
C PHE A 100 11.30 -6.40 11.58
N ILE A 101 11.96 -6.00 12.67
CA ILE A 101 11.97 -6.78 13.91
C ILE A 101 10.52 -6.93 14.42
N GLY A 102 10.10 -8.19 14.63
CA GLY A 102 8.75 -8.50 15.12
C GLY A 102 7.63 -8.23 14.10
N ASP A 103 7.94 -8.30 12.80
CA ASP A 103 7.00 -8.08 11.70
C ASP A 103 6.23 -6.75 11.83
N THR A 104 6.92 -5.72 12.32
CA THR A 104 6.34 -4.44 12.70
C THR A 104 7.05 -3.29 12.00
N ILE A 105 6.32 -2.55 11.18
CA ILE A 105 6.86 -1.37 10.48
C ILE A 105 7.14 -0.26 11.52
N PRO A 106 8.37 0.29 11.57
CA PRO A 106 8.69 1.42 12.44
C PRO A 106 7.82 2.64 12.14
N SER A 107 7.45 3.41 13.17
CA SER A 107 6.53 4.56 13.02
C SER A 107 7.00 5.58 11.97
N ASP A 108 8.30 5.88 11.91
CA ASP A 108 8.83 6.84 10.94
C ASP A 108 8.70 6.34 9.49
N VAL A 109 8.87 5.02 9.29
CA VAL A 109 8.66 4.37 8.00
C VAL A 109 7.16 4.39 7.66
N LEU A 110 6.29 4.01 8.61
CA LEU A 110 4.85 4.03 8.41
C LEU A 110 4.33 5.41 7.99
N LYS A 111 4.78 6.49 8.64
CA LYS A 111 4.37 7.86 8.28
C LYS A 111 4.71 8.21 6.83
N ILE A 112 5.90 7.84 6.35
CA ILE A 112 6.30 8.05 4.96
C ILE A 112 5.41 7.25 4.02
N MET A 113 5.08 6.02 4.38
CA MET A 113 4.22 5.16 3.57
C MET A 113 2.79 5.71 3.50
N VAL A 114 2.23 6.17 4.62
CA VAL A 114 0.94 6.85 4.68
C VAL A 114 0.96 8.13 3.83
N GLN A 115 2.02 8.93 3.88
CA GLN A 115 2.17 10.12 3.01
C GLN A 115 2.12 9.74 1.52
N MET A 116 2.81 8.68 1.11
CA MET A 116 2.81 8.21 -0.29
C MET A 116 1.44 7.70 -0.72
N ILE A 117 0.75 6.95 0.14
CA ILE A 117 -0.63 6.47 -0.12
C ILE A 117 -1.58 7.66 -0.24
N LEU A 118 -1.52 8.62 0.68
CA LEU A 118 -2.36 9.82 0.65
C LEU A 118 -2.11 10.66 -0.59
N GLN A 119 -0.85 10.81 -1.03
CA GLN A 119 -0.56 11.49 -2.29
C GLN A 119 -1.19 10.75 -3.48
N GLY A 120 -1.09 9.42 -3.52
CA GLY A 120 -1.75 8.59 -4.52
C GLY A 120 -3.28 8.72 -4.51
N LEU A 121 -3.90 8.72 -3.33
CA LEU A 121 -5.35 8.91 -3.18
C LEU A 121 -5.79 10.31 -3.60
N ASP A 122 -5.04 11.36 -3.25
CA ASP A 122 -5.35 12.73 -3.70
C ASP A 122 -5.37 12.81 -5.23
N TYR A 123 -4.39 12.19 -5.90
CA TYR A 123 -4.38 12.10 -7.36
C TYR A 123 -5.60 11.35 -7.93
N LEU A 124 -5.94 10.19 -7.34
CA LEU A 124 -7.08 9.40 -7.78
C LEU A 124 -8.40 10.17 -7.60
N HIS A 125 -8.58 10.84 -6.47
CA HIS A 125 -9.83 11.50 -6.11
C HIS A 125 -10.01 12.82 -6.86
N THR A 126 -8.98 13.67 -6.89
CA THR A 126 -9.10 15.04 -7.40
C THR A 126 -8.87 15.16 -8.89
N GLU A 127 -7.91 14.43 -9.47
CA GLU A 127 -7.59 14.50 -10.90
C GLU A 127 -8.31 13.39 -11.68
N CYS A 128 -8.22 12.15 -11.20
CA CYS A 128 -8.76 11.02 -11.93
C CYS A 128 -10.26 10.84 -11.71
N HIS A 129 -10.83 11.33 -10.60
CA HIS A 129 -12.19 11.04 -10.15
C HIS A 129 -12.48 9.53 -10.09
N VAL A 130 -11.54 8.78 -9.52
CA VAL A 130 -11.62 7.33 -9.32
C VAL A 130 -11.68 7.05 -7.82
N ILE A 131 -12.63 6.22 -7.41
CA ILE A 131 -12.67 5.62 -6.07
C ILE A 131 -12.02 4.25 -6.20
N HIS A 132 -11.02 3.96 -5.38
CA HIS A 132 -10.26 2.71 -5.46
C HIS A 132 -11.11 1.51 -5.04
N THR A 133 -11.92 1.66 -3.98
CA THR A 133 -12.92 0.71 -3.46
C THR A 133 -12.40 -0.62 -2.93
N ASP A 134 -11.09 -0.87 -3.05
CA ASP A 134 -10.51 -2.14 -2.68
C ASP A 134 -9.42 -1.99 -1.61
N SER A 135 -9.74 -2.35 -0.38
CA SER A 135 -8.72 -2.53 0.65
C SER A 135 -8.04 -3.89 0.54
N SER A 136 -8.42 -4.74 -0.42
CA SER A 136 -7.71 -5.98 -0.73
C SER A 136 -6.36 -5.63 -1.35
N ILE A 137 -5.44 -5.26 -0.48
CA ILE A 137 -4.14 -5.90 -0.58
C ILE A 137 -4.48 -7.37 -0.68
N LEU A 138 -4.17 -7.98 -1.84
CA LEU A 138 -4.33 -9.37 -2.25
C LEU A 138 -3.68 -10.36 -1.26
N ALA A 139 -3.74 -10.12 0.04
CA ALA A 139 -3.06 -10.84 1.08
C ALA A 139 -3.54 -12.28 1.10
N LYS A 140 -4.82 -12.55 0.85
CA LYS A 140 -5.32 -13.93 0.85
C LYS A 140 -4.86 -14.72 -0.38
N ASP A 141 -4.93 -14.12 -1.57
CA ASP A 141 -4.47 -14.76 -2.82
C ASP A 141 -2.94 -14.86 -2.89
N ALA A 142 -2.22 -13.86 -2.38
CA ALA A 142 -0.76 -13.85 -2.28
C ALA A 142 -0.24 -14.77 -1.16
N GLU A 143 -0.97 -14.90 -0.05
CA GLU A 143 -0.68 -15.89 1.01
C GLU A 143 -0.97 -17.31 0.52
N ASP A 144 -2.04 -17.51 -0.24
CA ASP A 144 -2.34 -18.80 -0.88
C ASP A 144 -1.29 -19.15 -1.95
N GLU A 145 -0.88 -18.21 -2.80
CA GLU A 145 0.23 -18.42 -3.75
C GLU A 145 1.58 -18.66 -3.04
N TYR A 146 1.83 -18.00 -1.90
CA TYR A 146 3.01 -18.24 -1.07
C TYR A 146 3.00 -19.64 -0.44
N LYS A 147 1.85 -20.08 0.08
CA LYS A 147 1.68 -21.39 0.73
C LYS A 147 1.58 -22.54 -0.27
N ASN A 148 1.02 -22.29 -1.46
CA ASN A 148 0.71 -23.28 -2.50
C ASN A 148 1.29 -22.86 -3.87
N PRO A 149 2.62 -22.78 -4.01
CA PRO A 149 3.24 -22.25 -5.23
C PRO A 149 3.05 -23.17 -6.45
N LEU A 150 2.71 -22.59 -7.60
CA LEU A 150 2.63 -23.30 -8.88
C LEU A 150 4.04 -23.56 -9.49
N PRO A 151 4.26 -24.70 -10.17
CA PRO A 151 5.57 -25.11 -10.70
C PRO A 151 6.07 -24.32 -11.94
N GLN A 152 7.39 -24.36 -12.18
CA GLN A 152 8.09 -23.69 -13.29
C GLN A 152 7.85 -24.34 -14.68
N LYS A 153 7.96 -23.57 -15.77
CA LYS A 153 7.86 -24.08 -17.15
C LYS A 153 8.93 -23.50 -18.08
N THR A 154 9.76 -24.37 -18.63
CA THR A 154 10.70 -24.11 -19.73
C THR A 154 10.04 -24.49 -21.06
N TYR A 155 10.18 -23.62 -22.07
CA TYR A 155 9.68 -23.87 -23.43
C TYR A 155 10.82 -24.26 -24.37
N HIS A 156 10.49 -25.01 -25.43
CA HIS A 156 11.44 -25.47 -26.45
C HIS A 156 12.10 -24.34 -27.26
N ASP A 157 11.54 -23.12 -27.23
CA ASP A 157 12.08 -21.94 -27.91
C ASP A 157 13.07 -21.13 -27.04
N GLY A 158 13.50 -21.69 -25.92
CA GLY A 158 14.46 -21.06 -25.01
C GLY A 158 13.85 -20.03 -24.06
N ARG A 159 12.51 -19.83 -24.07
CA ARG A 159 11.84 -19.01 -23.06
C ARG A 159 11.71 -19.78 -21.74
N THR A 160 12.18 -19.15 -20.67
CA THR A 160 11.96 -19.63 -19.30
C THR A 160 10.96 -18.71 -18.62
N ILE A 161 9.82 -19.25 -18.21
CA ILE A 161 8.90 -18.55 -17.32
C ILE A 161 9.39 -18.78 -15.89
N TYR A 162 9.86 -17.72 -15.25
CA TYR A 162 10.31 -17.77 -13.86
C TYR A 162 9.12 -17.63 -12.91
N LEU A 163 9.14 -18.40 -11.82
CA LEU A 163 8.25 -18.20 -10.68
C LEU A 163 8.47 -16.78 -10.10
N SER A 164 7.38 -16.16 -9.63
CA SER A 164 7.47 -14.90 -8.88
C SER A 164 8.44 -15.07 -7.70
N ARG A 165 9.43 -14.17 -7.58
CA ARG A 165 10.34 -14.17 -6.43
C ARG A 165 9.83 -13.14 -5.45
N ASN A 166 9.25 -13.58 -4.35
CA ASN A 166 8.73 -12.67 -3.33
C ASN A 166 9.83 -11.99 -2.51
N ASN A 167 11.10 -12.41 -2.66
CA ASN A 167 12.23 -11.82 -1.95
C ASN A 167 13.34 -11.40 -2.94
N TYR A 168 13.42 -10.09 -3.20
CA TYR A 168 14.46 -9.47 -4.03
C TYR A 168 15.64 -8.93 -3.22
N GLY A 169 15.85 -9.44 -1.99
CA GLY A 169 16.94 -9.01 -1.10
C GLY A 169 16.72 -7.64 -0.45
N LEU A 170 17.73 -7.12 0.25
CA LEU A 170 17.72 -5.80 0.88
C LEU A 170 17.74 -4.69 -0.18
N THR A 171 16.98 -3.62 0.05
CA THR A 171 17.02 -2.41 -0.79
C THR A 171 18.20 -1.53 -0.40
N SER A 172 18.82 -0.85 -1.39
CA SER A 172 19.85 0.16 -1.11
C SER A 172 19.31 1.41 -0.41
N LYS A 173 17.98 1.62 -0.45
CA LYS A 173 17.25 2.66 0.28
C LYS A 173 16.34 2.03 1.35
N THR A 174 16.19 2.69 2.49
CA THR A 174 15.36 2.20 3.62
C THR A 174 13.89 2.05 3.24
N THR A 175 13.36 2.97 2.43
CA THR A 175 11.97 2.97 1.94
C THR A 175 11.94 2.95 0.42
N GLY A 176 11.27 1.93 -0.15
CA GLY A 176 10.98 1.86 -1.59
C GLY A 176 9.77 2.70 -1.97
N MET A 177 9.59 2.94 -3.28
CA MET A 177 8.38 3.61 -3.79
C MET A 177 7.18 2.66 -3.72
N ILE A 178 6.10 3.09 -3.05
CA ILE A 178 4.84 2.36 -2.94
C ILE A 178 3.93 2.81 -4.07
N GLN A 179 3.20 1.86 -4.64
CA GLN A 179 2.18 2.14 -5.65
C GLN A 179 0.86 1.49 -5.25
N ILE A 180 -0.23 2.26 -5.30
CA ILE A 180 -1.60 1.75 -5.19
C ILE A 180 -1.89 0.93 -6.45
N THR A 181 -2.30 -0.33 -6.28
CA THR A 181 -2.59 -1.30 -7.36
C THR A 181 -4.00 -1.88 -7.19
N GLY A 182 -4.45 -2.73 -8.12
CA GLY A 182 -5.76 -3.41 -8.03
C GLY A 182 -6.91 -2.47 -8.38
N PHE A 183 -7.10 -2.19 -9.66
CA PHE A 183 -8.14 -1.26 -10.15
C PHE A 183 -9.33 -1.98 -10.80
N ASP A 184 -9.42 -3.30 -10.65
CA ASP A 184 -10.48 -4.13 -11.23
C ASP A 184 -11.84 -3.90 -10.58
N LEU A 185 -11.88 -3.47 -9.32
CA LEU A 185 -13.11 -3.11 -8.62
C LEU A 185 -13.36 -1.60 -8.56
N SER A 186 -12.37 -0.80 -8.96
CA SER A 186 -12.46 0.66 -8.89
C SER A 186 -13.61 1.23 -9.70
N VAL A 187 -14.18 2.33 -9.20
CA VAL A 187 -15.34 2.98 -9.82
C VAL A 187 -15.11 4.48 -10.03
N ARG A 188 -15.95 5.06 -10.86
CA ARG A 188 -16.02 6.51 -11.10
C ARG A 188 -16.65 7.20 -9.89
N GLY A 189 -15.98 8.23 -9.37
CA GLY A 189 -16.46 9.01 -8.22
C GLY A 189 -17.36 10.20 -8.58
N ASP A 190 -17.45 10.56 -9.86
CA ASP A 190 -18.31 11.62 -10.40
C ASP A 190 -19.77 11.20 -10.63
N ARG A 191 -20.17 10.04 -10.09
CA ARG A 191 -21.53 9.50 -10.15
C ARG A 191 -21.93 8.89 -8.80
N PRO A 192 -23.24 8.74 -8.53
CA PRO A 192 -23.70 7.99 -7.36
C PRO A 192 -23.20 6.54 -7.44
N ASN A 193 -22.70 6.00 -6.32
CA ASN A 193 -22.25 4.62 -6.22
C ASN A 193 -22.89 3.93 -5.00
N PHE A 194 -23.29 2.67 -5.20
CA PHE A 194 -23.97 1.82 -4.23
C PHE A 194 -23.46 0.38 -4.36
N GLY A 195 -23.86 -0.49 -3.44
CA GLY A 195 -23.51 -1.90 -3.42
C GLY A 195 -22.28 -2.25 -2.59
N CYS A 196 -21.96 -3.53 -2.59
CA CYS A 196 -20.93 -4.10 -1.72
C CYS A 196 -19.53 -3.95 -2.34
N ILE A 197 -18.76 -3.02 -1.79
CA ILE A 197 -17.32 -2.88 -2.01
C ILE A 197 -16.56 -3.22 -0.71
N GLN A 198 -15.22 -3.20 -0.80
CA GLN A 198 -14.29 -3.43 0.32
C GLN A 198 -14.36 -4.84 0.92
N ALA A 199 -13.20 -5.31 1.40
CA ALA A 199 -13.12 -6.53 2.18
C ALA A 199 -13.85 -6.36 3.53
N GLU A 200 -14.38 -7.46 4.09
CA GLU A 200 -15.31 -7.44 5.22
C GLU A 200 -14.81 -6.61 6.42
N ILE A 201 -13.55 -6.80 6.83
CA ILE A 201 -12.98 -6.11 8.01
C ILE A 201 -12.64 -4.63 7.74
N TYR A 202 -12.63 -4.20 6.47
CA TYR A 202 -12.30 -2.84 6.06
C TYR A 202 -13.54 -2.05 5.63
N ARG A 203 -14.71 -2.68 5.60
CA ARG A 203 -15.92 -2.09 5.01
C ARG A 203 -16.39 -0.87 5.80
N ALA A 204 -16.67 0.22 5.11
CA ALA A 204 -17.15 1.46 5.70
C ALA A 204 -18.64 1.36 6.08
N PRO A 205 -19.11 2.10 7.11
CA PRO A 205 -20.49 2.03 7.58
C PRO A 205 -21.52 2.34 6.48
N GLU A 206 -21.26 3.33 5.63
CA GLU A 206 -22.15 3.71 4.54
C GLU A 206 -22.26 2.62 3.46
N VAL A 207 -21.21 1.79 3.30
CA VAL A 207 -21.22 0.63 2.40
C VAL A 207 -21.98 -0.53 3.03
N ILE A 208 -21.81 -0.77 4.34
CA ILE A 208 -22.56 -1.79 5.09
C ILE A 208 -24.07 -1.52 5.02
N LEU A 209 -24.45 -0.24 5.17
CA LEU A 209 -25.84 0.20 5.17
C LEU A 209 -26.40 0.46 3.76
N ASP A 210 -25.57 0.30 2.72
CA ASP A 210 -25.89 0.64 1.33
C ASP A 210 -26.48 2.06 1.17
N ALA A 211 -25.97 3.01 1.97
CA ALA A 211 -26.41 4.41 2.00
C ALA A 211 -25.79 5.28 0.88
N GLY A 212 -25.06 4.63 -0.03
CA GLY A 212 -24.23 5.27 -1.05
C GLY A 212 -22.85 5.62 -0.52
N TYR A 213 -21.85 5.55 -1.41
CA TYR A 213 -20.45 5.81 -1.05
C TYR A 213 -19.75 6.75 -2.05
N SER A 214 -18.65 7.33 -1.59
CA SER A 214 -17.80 8.25 -2.36
C SER A 214 -16.33 8.03 -2.01
N TYR A 215 -15.46 8.98 -2.36
CA TYR A 215 -14.01 8.98 -2.09
C TYR A 215 -13.65 8.71 -0.61
N SER A 216 -14.53 9.09 0.31
CA SER A 216 -14.43 8.87 1.76
C SER A 216 -14.35 7.39 2.16
N ALA A 217 -14.76 6.47 1.29
CA ALA A 217 -14.64 5.03 1.51
C ALA A 217 -13.16 4.59 1.50
N ASP A 218 -12.35 5.13 0.59
CA ASP A 218 -10.90 4.84 0.54
C ASP A 218 -10.18 5.41 1.77
N ILE A 219 -10.61 6.58 2.26
CA ILE A 219 -10.09 7.18 3.49
C ILE A 219 -10.39 6.31 4.71
N TRP A 220 -11.60 5.75 4.78
CA TRP A 220 -11.94 4.78 5.81
C TRP A 220 -11.04 3.54 5.73
N ASN A 221 -10.79 3.01 4.54
CA ASN A 221 -9.90 1.85 4.37
C ASN A 221 -8.49 2.13 4.86
N LEU A 222 -7.94 3.30 4.56
CA LEU A 222 -6.63 3.73 5.06
C LEU A 222 -6.62 3.84 6.60
N GLY A 223 -7.65 4.45 7.18
CA GLY A 223 -7.77 4.56 8.63
C GLY A 223 -7.86 3.19 9.31
N VAL A 224 -8.59 2.23 8.73
CA VAL A 224 -8.66 0.85 9.26
C VAL A 224 -7.32 0.14 9.09
N MET A 225 -6.61 0.32 7.96
CA MET A 225 -5.27 -0.24 7.75
C MET A 225 -4.27 0.25 8.82
N ASP A 226 -4.34 1.53 9.19
CA ASP A 226 -3.45 2.10 10.22
C ASP A 226 -3.81 1.64 11.65
N ILE A 227 -5.08 1.27 11.89
CA ILE A 227 -5.55 0.72 13.17
C ILE A 227 -5.32 -0.80 13.27
N ASP A 228 -5.39 -1.54 12.17
CA ASP A 228 -5.51 -3.00 12.20
C ASP A 228 -4.32 -3.69 12.90
N PRO A 229 -4.54 -4.32 14.07
CA PRO A 229 -3.50 -5.05 14.79
C PRO A 229 -2.99 -6.29 14.05
N LEU A 230 -3.70 -6.82 13.04
CA LEU A 230 -3.25 -7.98 12.25
C LEU A 230 -2.04 -7.65 11.36
N HIS A 231 -1.75 -6.37 11.14
CA HIS A 231 -0.52 -5.93 10.50
C HIS A 231 0.69 -5.89 11.44
N VAL A 232 0.49 -6.08 12.76
CA VAL A 232 1.56 -6.00 13.75
C VAL A 232 1.67 -7.37 14.41
N GLY A 233 2.59 -8.22 13.93
CA GLY A 233 2.80 -9.58 14.44
C GLY A 233 3.20 -9.66 15.92
N CYS A 234 3.32 -8.51 16.59
CA CYS A 234 3.58 -8.36 18.00
C CYS A 234 2.56 -7.40 18.64
N TYR A 235 1.90 -7.85 19.70
CA TYR A 235 0.98 -7.03 20.49
C TYR A 235 1.66 -5.74 21.02
N ASN A 236 1.18 -4.57 20.60
CA ASN A 236 1.63 -3.27 21.10
C ASN A 236 0.58 -2.67 22.05
N GLU A 237 0.86 -2.74 23.35
CA GLU A 237 -0.03 -2.21 24.40
C GLU A 237 -0.36 -0.72 24.23
N GLN A 238 0.55 0.08 23.69
CA GLN A 238 0.33 1.52 23.53
C GLN A 238 -0.67 1.81 22.41
N ASN A 239 -0.54 1.10 21.28
CA ASN A 239 -1.49 1.19 20.17
C ASN A 239 -2.85 0.62 20.60
N HIS A 240 -2.87 -0.53 21.29
CA HIS A 240 -4.13 -1.09 21.79
C HIS A 240 -4.85 -0.14 22.73
N PHE A 241 -4.13 0.44 23.70
CA PHE A 241 -4.71 1.40 24.62
C PHE A 241 -5.19 2.68 23.91
N ALA A 242 -4.46 3.14 22.89
CA ALA A 242 -4.89 4.22 22.01
C ALA A 242 -6.19 3.90 21.26
N HIS A 243 -6.35 2.68 20.73
CA HIS A 243 -7.59 2.24 20.09
C HIS A 243 -8.77 2.19 21.06
N ILE A 244 -8.56 1.70 22.29
CA ILE A 244 -9.58 1.73 23.34
C ILE A 244 -10.02 3.17 23.61
N ILE A 245 -9.07 4.12 23.69
CA ILE A 245 -9.38 5.55 23.90
C ILE A 245 -10.11 6.15 22.69
N ALA A 246 -9.73 5.77 21.48
CA ALA A 246 -10.40 6.23 20.26
C ALA A 246 -11.87 5.77 20.23
N LEU A 247 -12.15 4.55 20.69
CA LEU A 247 -13.48 3.95 20.70
C LEU A 247 -14.33 4.38 21.90
N LEU A 248 -13.78 4.39 23.11
CA LEU A 248 -14.52 4.59 24.37
C LEU A 248 -14.32 5.98 24.99
N GLY A 249 -13.43 6.80 24.45
CA GLY A 249 -13.03 8.06 25.06
C GLY A 249 -11.97 7.90 26.16
N GLN A 250 -11.70 8.97 26.90
CA GLN A 250 -10.67 8.97 27.94
C GLN A 250 -11.03 8.03 29.11
N PRO A 251 -10.06 7.27 29.66
CA PRO A 251 -10.32 6.42 30.82
C PRO A 251 -10.65 7.27 32.06
N PRO A 252 -11.50 6.77 32.99
CA PRO A 252 -11.78 7.49 34.23
C PRO A 252 -10.50 7.80 35.01
N LYS A 253 -10.36 9.03 35.52
CA LYS A 253 -9.15 9.47 36.24
C LYS A 253 -8.76 8.54 37.39
N LYS A 254 -9.74 8.04 38.15
CA LYS A 254 -9.52 7.07 39.23
C LYS A 254 -8.77 5.80 38.74
N LEU A 255 -9.10 5.31 37.54
CA LEU A 255 -8.41 4.17 36.94
C LEU A 255 -6.96 4.52 36.60
N LEU A 256 -6.73 5.69 36.00
CA LEU A 256 -5.38 6.17 35.66
C LEU A 256 -4.52 6.37 36.91
N ASP A 257 -5.08 6.91 37.99
CA ASP A 257 -4.39 7.19 39.26
C ASP A 257 -3.97 5.88 39.96
N THR A 258 -4.80 4.83 39.88
CA THR A 258 -4.43 3.51 40.44
C THR A 258 -3.51 2.67 39.53
N GLY A 259 -3.33 3.08 38.27
CA GLY A 259 -2.60 2.32 37.28
C GLY A 259 -1.08 2.36 37.48
N LYS A 260 -0.47 1.23 37.86
CA LYS A 260 0.99 1.09 38.05
C LYS A 260 1.83 1.40 36.79
N ARG A 261 1.22 1.32 35.60
CA ARG A 261 1.88 1.51 34.29
C ARG A 261 1.40 2.76 33.55
N THR A 262 0.60 3.62 34.17
CA THR A 262 0.01 4.80 33.52
C THR A 262 1.05 5.70 32.85
N SER A 263 2.23 5.86 33.46
CA SER A 263 3.37 6.64 32.92
C SER A 263 3.96 6.11 31.60
N ARG A 264 3.69 4.85 31.23
CA ARG A 264 4.07 4.29 29.91
C ARG A 264 3.19 4.83 28.79
N PHE A 265 1.97 5.25 29.09
CA PHE A 265 0.98 5.71 28.12
C PHE A 265 0.80 7.23 28.15
N TYR A 266 0.94 7.84 29.34
CA TYR A 266 0.83 9.28 29.54
C TYR A 266 2.20 9.89 29.87
N ALA A 267 2.43 11.09 29.37
CA ALA A 267 3.53 11.95 29.81
C ALA A 267 3.25 12.47 31.23
N LEU A 268 4.28 12.97 31.91
CA LEU A 268 4.14 13.58 33.25
C LEU A 268 3.17 14.78 33.24
N SER A 269 2.98 15.44 32.09
CA SER A 269 1.99 16.49 31.88
C SER A 269 0.54 16.00 31.87
N GLY A 270 0.30 14.68 31.95
CA GLY A 270 -1.02 14.07 31.79
C GLY A 270 -1.47 13.92 30.34
N MET A 271 -0.64 14.30 29.36
CA MET A 271 -0.97 14.10 27.94
C MET A 271 -0.67 12.68 27.48
N LEU A 272 -1.60 12.08 26.73
CA LEU A 272 -1.39 10.76 26.12
C LEU A 272 -0.27 10.83 25.08
N ARG A 273 0.68 9.89 25.13
CA ARG A 273 1.86 9.88 24.25
C ARG A 273 1.52 9.69 22.77
N GLN A 274 0.48 8.91 22.47
CA GLN A 274 0.01 8.68 21.09
C GLN A 274 -1.12 9.62 20.66
N ARG A 275 -1.34 10.73 21.38
CA ARG A 275 -2.45 11.66 21.13
C ARG A 275 -2.56 12.09 19.67
N MET A 276 -1.44 12.53 19.07
CA MET A 276 -1.42 12.99 17.67
C MET A 276 -1.83 11.90 16.67
N PHE A 277 -1.46 10.64 16.93
CA PHE A 277 -1.87 9.52 16.08
C PHE A 277 -3.37 9.26 16.21
N ILE A 278 -3.91 9.29 17.43
CA ILE A 278 -5.34 9.12 17.66
C ILE A 278 -6.14 10.25 17.00
N GLU A 279 -5.67 11.50 17.14
CA GLU A 279 -6.29 12.65 16.50
C GLU A 279 -6.29 12.49 14.98
N PHE A 280 -5.16 12.08 14.38
CA PHE A 280 -5.05 11.75 12.96
C PHE A 280 -6.08 10.68 12.54
N ILE A 281 -6.13 9.54 13.24
CA ILE A 281 -7.04 8.44 12.93
C ILE A 281 -8.52 8.84 13.06
N ARG A 282 -8.86 9.68 14.03
CA ARG A 282 -10.24 10.18 14.24
C ARG A 282 -10.73 11.08 13.11
N THR A 283 -9.83 11.63 12.30
CA THR A 283 -10.23 12.37 11.09
C THR A 283 -10.64 11.44 9.95
N MET A 284 -10.17 10.19 9.94
CA MET A 284 -10.49 9.17 8.93
C MET A 284 -11.67 8.28 9.33
N ILE A 285 -11.75 7.89 10.60
CA ILE A 285 -12.77 6.95 11.10
C ILE A 285 -13.93 7.71 11.74
N LYS A 286 -14.92 8.07 10.90
CA LYS A 286 -16.16 8.74 11.30
C LYS A 286 -17.39 8.07 10.70
N TRP A 287 -18.50 8.10 11.44
CA TRP A 287 -19.80 7.59 10.98
C TRP A 287 -20.29 8.32 9.74
N ASN A 288 -20.29 9.66 9.79
CA ASN A 288 -20.68 10.48 8.66
C ASN A 288 -19.52 10.58 7.65
N PRO A 289 -19.65 10.05 6.41
CA PRO A 289 -18.59 10.11 5.42
C PRO A 289 -18.17 11.54 5.04
N GLN A 290 -19.09 12.51 5.12
CA GLN A 290 -18.81 13.92 4.79
C GLN A 290 -17.92 14.63 5.83
N GLU A 291 -17.81 14.06 7.03
CA GLU A 291 -16.93 14.61 8.07
C GLU A 291 -15.51 14.05 7.99
N ARG A 292 -15.27 13.03 7.16
CA ARG A 292 -13.93 12.44 7.01
C ARG A 292 -13.06 13.38 6.19
N SER A 293 -11.82 13.57 6.64
CA SER A 293 -10.87 14.39 5.90
C SER A 293 -10.55 13.76 4.54
N THR A 294 -10.39 14.60 3.53
CA THR A 294 -9.87 14.20 2.23
C THR A 294 -8.40 13.81 2.33
N ALA A 295 -7.88 13.09 1.32
CA ALA A 295 -6.47 12.74 1.27
C ALA A 295 -5.55 13.99 1.31
N ARG A 296 -5.96 15.08 0.66
CA ARG A 296 -5.26 16.36 0.67
C ARG A 296 -5.18 17.01 2.05
N GLU A 297 -6.29 17.00 2.79
CA GLU A 297 -6.35 17.54 4.15
C GLU A 297 -5.48 16.70 5.10
N LEU A 298 -5.55 15.37 4.98
CA LEU A 298 -4.74 14.44 5.78
C LEU A 298 -3.24 14.66 5.58
N LEU A 299 -2.78 15.04 4.38
CA LEU A 299 -1.37 15.35 4.13
C LEU A 299 -0.86 16.55 4.94
N GLN A 300 -1.75 17.42 5.44
CA GLN A 300 -1.39 18.56 6.28
C GLN A 300 -1.39 18.22 7.78
N GLU A 301 -1.83 17.02 8.17
CA GLU A 301 -1.95 16.63 9.57
C GLU A 301 -0.58 16.57 10.27
N PRO A 302 -0.41 17.21 11.44
CA PRO A 302 0.92 17.35 12.04
C PRO A 302 1.57 16.01 12.46
N TRP A 303 0.77 14.98 12.73
CA TRP A 303 1.29 13.65 13.07
C TRP A 303 2.22 13.08 11.99
N LEU A 304 1.91 13.30 10.71
CA LEU A 304 2.70 12.80 9.59
C LEU A 304 4.10 13.41 9.54
N HIS A 305 4.26 14.65 10.02
CA HIS A 305 5.52 15.40 9.89
C HIS A 305 6.34 15.41 11.18
N THR A 306 5.69 15.13 12.32
CA THR A 306 6.36 15.17 13.63
C THR A 306 7.36 14.03 13.77
N GLY A 307 8.61 14.36 14.13
CA GLY A 307 9.65 13.37 14.43
C GLY A 307 10.33 12.74 13.20
N LEU A 308 9.86 13.03 11.98
CA LEU A 308 10.58 12.68 10.77
C LEU A 308 11.87 13.50 10.73
N ARG A 309 13.01 12.86 11.03
CA ARG A 309 14.32 13.42 10.68
C ARG A 309 14.34 13.57 9.16
N LYS A 310 14.95 14.63 8.62
CA LYS A 310 15.19 14.77 7.17
C LYS A 310 15.87 13.49 6.67
N ILE A 311 15.09 12.56 6.12
CA ILE A 311 15.64 11.43 5.39
C ILE A 311 16.06 12.04 4.07
N VAL A 312 17.37 12.20 3.90
CA VAL A 312 17.95 12.60 2.63
C VAL A 312 17.62 11.47 1.65
N VAL A 313 16.65 11.72 0.76
CA VAL A 313 16.22 10.80 -0.33
C VAL A 313 17.27 10.76 -1.43
#